data_AF-A0A8J3H4K7-F1
#
_entry.id   AF-A0A8J3H4K7-F1
#
_cell.length_a   1.000
_cell.length_b   1.000
_cell.length_c   1.000
_cell.angle_alpha   90.00
_cell.angle_beta   90.00
_cell.angle_gamma   90.00
#
_symmetry.space_group_name_H-M   'P 1'
#
loop_
_entity.id
_entity.type
_entity.pdbx_description
1 polymer ?
#
loop_
_entity_poly.entity_id
_entity_poly.type
_entity_poly.pdbx_seq_one_letter_code
_entity_poly.pdbx_strand_id
1 'polypeptide(L)'
;MDERLRIINLGLPKSGTTTLGVALSQAGLKVADWRIRAGQTEDREILFGFVGDHLYRGYYETGDPLALLSEFDAVTEMSIASHGFSLWPQTDWGLIEAIRRHHPNTKFLLSHREPEALVKSMLGWSNLGTLRLPEQSVPGLPAGYGVTPAQLVRWVEGHYSFCRRVFRGDADFLEYDLTDPEASGKISAFLGIELPWWGRANAKDRGEEKDMPSPAVQRSGAAPRRRVSLHVGAHYCGATGLQACLRTNRAALAEKGCAVALPDTGGEGLRLKLPELRHPAEEVDQITSRARREINRFAGKADRLILSDVGIPGRTVHFYGGRFYPATEVRTAALARAFGQDLDHLLYVISPYDVFFSRFHRQRAGRRAVPEIAEFTAGLDGMDRGWPELLEILQTAFRPKRFTVIEAGAETGSDLAVRLLGGQALPVAAQVDPAGEATGGVSITDRALVAIQQGFAADPKLSREEIDRLIASHAEDHSDLGFARLPEAAAHRWRDRYMADLDRIATMPDIALVRC
;
A
#
# COMPACT_ATOMS: atom_id res chain seq x y z
N MET A 1 15.64 2.30 45.94
CA MET A 1 15.14 1.70 44.69
C MET A 1 16.11 2.13 43.63
N ASP A 2 16.71 1.19 42.91
CA ASP A 2 17.61 1.55 41.81
C ASP A 2 16.76 2.21 40.72
N GLU A 3 16.86 3.53 40.57
CA GLU A 3 16.02 4.29 39.64
C GLU A 3 16.41 3.93 38.22
N ARG A 4 15.44 3.39 37.47
CA ARG A 4 15.63 2.93 36.10
C ARG A 4 16.23 4.02 35.22
N LEU A 5 17.36 3.74 34.57
CA LEU A 5 17.99 4.63 33.59
C LEU A 5 17.01 4.94 32.45
N ARG A 6 16.78 6.22 32.19
CA ARG A 6 16.00 6.70 31.04
C ARG A 6 16.90 7.46 30.08
N ILE A 7 16.77 7.20 28.79
CA ILE A 7 17.58 7.86 27.75
C ILE A 7 16.66 8.52 26.73
N ILE A 8 16.79 9.83 26.55
CA ILE A 8 15.94 10.61 25.64
C ILE A 8 16.81 11.30 24.59
N ASN A 9 16.67 10.90 23.33
CA ASN A 9 17.38 11.55 22.23
C ASN A 9 16.57 12.72 21.65
N LEU A 10 17.17 13.90 21.65
CA LEU A 10 16.63 15.16 21.15
C LEU A 10 16.99 15.42 19.68
N GLY A 11 17.64 14.47 19.02
CA GLY A 11 18.03 14.57 17.61
C GLY A 11 16.84 14.77 16.67
N LEU A 12 17.06 15.53 15.59
CA LEU A 12 16.10 15.64 14.49
C LEU A 12 16.09 14.35 13.64
N PRO A 13 15.03 14.08 12.87
CA PRO A 13 15.02 12.98 11.91
C PRO A 13 16.26 13.02 11.02
N LYS A 14 16.78 11.84 10.69
CA LYS A 14 18.02 11.68 9.89
C LYS A 14 19.31 12.10 10.58
N SER A 15 19.31 12.49 11.86
CA SER A 15 20.55 12.83 12.59
C SER A 15 21.35 11.63 13.11
N GLY A 16 20.81 10.40 13.00
CA GLY A 16 21.47 9.19 13.53
C GLY A 16 20.62 8.38 14.50
N THR A 17 19.35 8.77 14.69
CA THR A 17 18.36 8.13 15.58
C THR A 17 18.33 6.59 15.47
N THR A 18 18.30 6.04 14.25
CA THR A 18 18.32 4.58 14.03
C THR A 18 19.63 3.92 14.46
N THR A 19 20.79 4.55 14.21
CA THR A 19 22.09 3.99 14.65
C THR A 19 22.15 3.95 16.17
N LEU A 20 21.74 5.04 16.84
CA LEU A 20 21.64 5.06 18.30
C LEU A 20 20.70 3.97 18.82
N GLY A 21 19.52 3.81 18.20
CA GLY A 21 18.55 2.79 18.61
C GLY A 21 19.08 1.37 18.52
N VAL A 22 19.83 1.04 17.46
CA VAL A 22 20.45 -0.29 17.32
C VAL A 22 21.55 -0.49 18.37
N ALA A 23 22.39 0.51 18.60
CA ALA A 23 23.46 0.42 19.61
C ALA A 23 22.92 0.16 21.02
N LEU A 24 21.90 0.94 21.43
CA LEU A 24 21.25 0.78 22.73
C LEU A 24 20.51 -0.57 22.84
N SER A 25 19.84 -1.01 21.78
CA SER A 25 19.17 -2.32 21.77
C SER A 25 20.17 -3.47 21.91
N GLN A 26 21.34 -3.38 21.27
CA GLN A 26 22.40 -4.39 21.41
C GLN A 26 23.07 -4.36 22.78
N ALA A 27 23.07 -3.20 23.46
CA ALA A 27 23.46 -3.09 24.87
C ALA A 27 22.39 -3.67 25.83
N GLY A 28 21.30 -4.26 25.32
CA GLY A 28 20.25 -4.91 26.11
C GLY A 28 19.12 -3.98 26.56
N LEU A 29 19.09 -2.74 26.11
CA LEU A 29 18.03 -1.78 26.48
C LEU A 29 16.80 -1.95 25.61
N LYS A 30 15.62 -1.70 26.19
CA LYS A 30 14.35 -1.67 25.47
C LYS A 30 14.13 -0.29 24.87
N VAL A 31 14.24 -0.19 23.55
CA VAL A 31 14.25 1.10 22.82
C VAL A 31 12.94 1.34 22.07
N ALA A 32 12.39 2.55 22.22
CA ALA A 32 11.31 3.08 21.40
C ALA A 32 11.87 4.02 20.31
N ASP A 33 11.40 3.82 19.09
CA ASP A 33 11.64 4.70 17.94
C ASP A 33 10.33 5.41 17.56
N TRP A 34 10.31 6.32 16.59
CA TRP A 34 9.16 7.20 16.27
C TRP A 34 7.78 6.50 16.21
N ARG A 35 7.76 5.19 15.93
CA ARG A 35 6.59 4.31 16.04
C ARG A 35 6.94 2.98 16.72
N ILE A 36 6.12 2.57 17.69
CA ILE A 36 6.25 1.28 18.39
C ILE A 36 5.81 0.15 17.45
N ARG A 37 6.60 -0.92 17.31
CA ARG A 37 6.35 -2.04 16.40
C ARG A 37 6.06 -3.34 17.14
N ALA A 38 5.52 -4.32 16.40
CA ALA A 38 5.36 -5.67 16.88
C ALA A 38 6.70 -6.25 17.38
N GLY A 39 6.67 -6.91 18.54
CA GLY A 39 7.84 -7.45 19.21
C GLY A 39 8.56 -6.47 20.14
N GLN A 40 8.20 -5.17 20.13
CA GLN A 40 8.74 -4.20 21.09
C GLN A 40 7.88 -4.06 22.35
N THR A 41 6.61 -4.45 22.30
CA THR A 41 5.70 -4.37 23.44
C THR A 41 4.63 -5.46 23.36
N GLU A 42 4.12 -5.88 24.52
CA GLU A 42 2.90 -6.67 24.63
C GLU A 42 1.67 -5.80 24.95
N ASP A 43 1.89 -4.54 25.34
CA ASP A 43 0.82 -3.58 25.62
C ASP A 43 0.16 -3.15 24.31
N ARG A 44 -1.11 -3.55 24.17
CA ARG A 44 -1.91 -3.31 22.97
C ARG A 44 -2.37 -1.86 22.86
N GLU A 45 -2.34 -1.08 23.92
CA GLU A 45 -2.73 0.33 23.90
C GLU A 45 -1.68 1.19 23.21
N ILE A 46 -0.40 0.85 23.39
CA ILE A 46 0.71 1.62 22.81
C ILE A 46 1.26 1.00 21.53
N LEU A 47 1.00 -0.29 21.28
CA LEU A 47 1.42 -1.01 20.08
C LEU A 47 0.96 -0.30 18.79
N PHE A 48 1.90 -0.11 17.85
CA PHE A 48 1.69 0.61 16.58
C PHE A 48 1.39 2.11 16.69
N GLY A 49 1.35 2.67 17.91
CA GLY A 49 1.23 4.11 18.14
C GLY A 49 2.54 4.87 17.91
N PHE A 50 2.43 6.19 17.78
CA PHE A 50 3.58 7.09 17.64
C PHE A 50 4.11 7.45 19.01
N VAL A 51 5.44 7.39 19.20
CA VAL A 51 6.04 7.71 20.49
C VAL A 51 5.73 9.14 20.93
N GLY A 52 5.76 10.09 19.99
CA GLY A 52 5.42 11.47 20.32
C GLY A 52 3.98 11.66 20.81
N ASP A 53 3.03 10.88 20.28
CA ASP A 53 1.63 10.93 20.72
C ASP A 53 1.49 10.40 22.15
N HIS A 54 2.11 9.25 22.44
CA HIS A 54 2.10 8.67 23.79
C HIS A 54 2.80 9.56 24.83
N LEU A 55 3.85 10.28 24.45
CA LEU A 55 4.51 11.26 25.33
C LEU A 55 3.56 12.41 25.70
N TYR A 56 2.84 12.97 24.72
CA TYR A 56 1.88 14.04 25.00
C TYR A 56 0.67 13.54 25.78
N ARG A 57 0.18 12.33 25.49
CA ARG A 57 -0.90 11.71 26.27
C ARG A 57 -0.48 11.51 27.71
N GLY A 58 0.68 10.91 27.98
CA GLY A 58 1.22 10.77 29.34
C GLY A 58 1.30 12.12 30.05
N TYR A 59 1.81 13.14 29.36
CA TYR A 59 1.94 14.48 29.92
C TYR A 59 0.60 15.11 30.30
N TYR A 60 -0.36 15.15 29.36
CA TYR A 60 -1.64 15.84 29.59
C TYR A 60 -2.64 15.02 30.42
N GLU A 61 -2.56 13.69 30.40
CA GLU A 61 -3.46 12.82 31.17
C GLU A 61 -2.96 12.63 32.62
N THR A 62 -1.65 12.60 32.85
CA THR A 62 -1.07 12.20 34.15
C THR A 62 -0.05 13.17 34.74
N GLY A 63 0.45 14.11 33.93
CA GLY A 63 1.61 14.95 34.28
C GLY A 63 2.96 14.30 33.98
N ASP A 64 3.05 12.97 33.85
CA ASP A 64 4.28 12.24 33.51
C ASP A 64 4.30 11.82 32.03
N PRO A 65 5.16 12.42 31.18
CA PRO A 65 5.25 12.06 29.77
C PRO A 65 5.61 10.59 29.50
N LEU A 66 6.28 9.91 30.43
CA LEU A 66 6.68 8.50 30.24
C LEU A 66 5.71 7.50 30.87
N ALA A 67 4.56 7.92 31.41
CA ALA A 67 3.60 7.04 32.06
C ALA A 67 3.19 5.84 31.17
N LEU A 68 2.89 6.12 29.89
CA LEU A 68 2.50 5.11 28.90
C LEU A 68 3.69 4.36 28.29
N LEU A 69 4.92 4.85 28.47
CA LEU A 69 6.15 4.29 27.89
C LEU A 69 7.08 3.72 28.96
N SER A 70 6.53 3.40 30.14
CA SER A 70 7.29 3.01 31.33
C SER A 70 8.17 1.77 31.14
N GLU A 71 7.83 0.89 30.20
CA GLU A 71 8.61 -0.29 29.86
C GLU A 71 9.86 -0.01 29.02
N PHE A 72 9.98 1.15 28.37
CA PHE A 72 11.10 1.49 27.48
C PHE A 72 12.22 2.23 28.23
N ASP A 73 13.45 1.74 28.13
CA ASP A 73 14.64 2.40 28.68
C ASP A 73 15.03 3.66 27.90
N ALA A 74 14.79 3.66 26.59
CA ALA A 74 15.25 4.72 25.71
C ALA A 74 14.22 5.13 24.65
N VAL A 75 14.21 6.41 24.30
CA VAL A 75 13.50 6.97 23.14
C VAL A 75 14.52 7.59 22.19
N THR A 76 14.67 7.02 21.00
CA THR A 76 15.69 7.47 20.04
C THR A 76 15.18 8.38 18.92
N GLU A 77 13.88 8.34 18.62
CA GLU A 77 13.18 9.31 17.78
C GLU A 77 11.75 9.48 18.32
N MET A 78 11.34 10.72 18.55
CA MET A 78 10.00 11.04 19.07
C MET A 78 9.21 11.96 18.15
N SER A 79 9.84 12.48 17.10
CA SER A 79 9.18 13.33 16.11
C SER A 79 8.41 12.53 15.08
N ILE A 80 7.30 13.09 14.66
CA ILE A 80 6.57 12.69 13.46
C ILE A 80 6.12 13.92 12.70
N ALA A 81 6.28 13.88 11.38
CA ALA A 81 5.67 14.82 10.45
C ALA A 81 5.00 13.99 9.35
N SER A 82 3.67 13.90 9.38
CA SER A 82 2.87 13.06 8.48
C SER A 82 1.41 13.54 8.41
N HIS A 83 0.92 13.90 7.23
CA HIS A 83 -0.52 14.11 6.94
C HIS A 83 -1.28 14.98 7.95
N GLY A 84 -0.82 16.21 8.21
CA GLY A 84 -1.46 17.14 9.16
C GLY A 84 -1.24 16.79 10.64
N PHE A 85 -0.68 15.62 10.92
CA PHE A 85 -0.24 15.20 12.23
C PHE A 85 1.27 15.46 12.36
N SER A 86 1.62 16.48 13.12
CA SER A 86 3.00 16.88 13.35
C SER A 86 3.26 17.04 14.84
N LEU A 87 4.10 16.18 15.39
CA LEU A 87 4.50 16.21 16.79
C LEU A 87 6.02 16.24 16.87
N TRP A 88 6.53 17.15 17.69
CA TRP A 88 7.96 17.34 17.90
C TRP A 88 8.28 17.49 19.39
N PRO A 89 8.05 16.45 20.21
CA PRO A 89 8.30 16.53 21.65
C PRO A 89 9.72 16.98 22.01
N GLN A 90 10.71 16.70 21.16
CA GLN A 90 12.10 17.15 21.38
C GLN A 90 12.29 18.67 21.29
N THR A 91 11.27 19.42 20.85
CA THR A 91 11.27 20.89 20.76
C THR A 91 10.41 21.54 21.85
N ASP A 92 9.69 20.74 22.65
CA ASP A 92 8.77 21.23 23.67
C ASP A 92 9.43 21.25 25.04
N TRP A 93 9.69 22.45 25.56
CA TRP A 93 10.31 22.61 26.88
C TRP A 93 9.42 22.09 28.01
N GLY A 94 8.10 22.26 27.95
CA GLY A 94 7.20 21.81 29.01
C GLY A 94 7.22 20.29 29.14
N LEU A 95 7.26 19.58 28.02
CA LEU A 95 7.37 18.13 28.00
C LEU A 95 8.76 17.66 28.47
N ILE A 96 9.84 18.27 27.98
CA ILE A 96 11.21 17.94 28.40
C ILE A 96 11.40 18.15 29.91
N GLU A 97 10.93 19.28 30.43
CA GLU A 97 11.04 19.62 31.85
C GLU A 97 10.17 18.70 32.73
N ALA A 98 9.01 18.27 32.26
CA ALA A 98 8.20 17.26 32.94
C ALA A 98 8.89 15.89 33.00
N ILE A 99 9.55 15.44 31.92
CA ILE A 99 10.37 14.22 31.97
C ILE A 99 11.44 14.33 33.06
N ARG A 100 12.16 15.45 33.13
CA ARG A 100 13.20 15.66 34.15
C ARG A 100 12.65 15.62 35.57
N ARG A 101 11.48 16.21 35.79
CA ARG A 101 10.85 16.26 37.11
C ARG A 101 10.42 14.88 37.58
N HIS A 102 9.81 14.10 36.70
CA HIS A 102 9.29 12.77 37.02
C HIS A 102 10.36 11.68 37.00
N HIS A 103 11.42 11.86 36.20
CA HIS A 103 12.51 10.91 36.00
C HIS A 103 13.86 11.64 36.12
N PRO A 104 14.30 11.98 37.35
CA PRO A 104 15.44 12.87 37.59
C PRO A 104 16.78 12.33 37.07
N ASN A 105 16.94 11.02 36.91
CA ASN A 105 18.15 10.41 36.36
C ASN A 105 18.12 10.23 34.83
N THR A 106 17.21 10.91 34.14
CA THR A 106 17.11 10.83 32.68
C THR A 106 18.34 11.45 32.02
N LYS A 107 19.02 10.67 31.17
CA LYS A 107 20.11 11.13 30.31
C LYS A 107 19.56 11.63 28.97
N PHE A 108 19.85 12.87 28.64
CA PHE A 108 19.48 13.48 27.36
C PHE A 108 20.64 13.41 26.39
N LEU A 109 20.37 12.93 25.18
CA LEU A 109 21.32 12.90 24.08
C LEU A 109 20.88 13.88 23.00
N LEU A 110 21.81 14.57 22.36
CA LEU A 110 21.56 15.28 21.09
C LEU A 110 22.44 14.67 20.01
N SER A 111 21.87 13.68 19.29
CA SER A 111 22.50 13.20 18.07
C SER A 111 22.44 14.28 16.99
N HIS A 112 23.58 14.71 16.49
CA HIS A 112 23.64 15.71 15.41
C HIS A 112 24.63 15.33 14.31
N ARG A 113 24.61 16.12 13.25
CA ARG A 113 25.66 16.21 12.23
C ARG A 113 25.66 17.63 11.69
N GLU A 114 26.68 17.95 10.91
CA GLU A 114 26.77 19.20 10.16
C GLU A 114 25.42 19.53 9.45
N PRO A 115 24.84 20.73 9.65
CA PRO A 115 23.47 21.05 9.20
C PRO A 115 23.22 20.81 7.71
N GLU A 116 24.15 21.17 6.83
CA GLU A 116 24.01 21.00 5.39
C GLU A 116 23.96 19.50 5.03
N ALA A 117 24.79 18.69 5.66
CA ALA A 117 24.79 17.24 5.52
C ALA A 117 23.49 16.61 6.06
N LEU A 118 22.93 17.14 7.15
CA LEU A 118 21.62 16.71 7.66
C LEU A 118 20.50 17.04 6.67
N VAL A 119 20.45 18.28 6.20
CA VAL A 119 19.45 18.74 5.23
C VAL A 119 19.54 17.95 3.93
N LYS A 120 20.75 17.69 3.42
CA LYS A 120 20.96 16.79 2.27
C LYS A 120 20.37 15.40 2.52
N SER A 121 20.53 14.87 3.73
CA SER A 121 19.94 13.58 4.11
C SER A 121 18.40 13.63 4.20
N MET A 122 17.83 14.73 4.73
CA MET A 122 16.38 14.94 4.80
C MET A 122 15.75 15.09 3.41
N LEU A 123 16.40 15.81 2.50
CA LEU A 123 15.96 15.98 1.12
C LEU A 123 16.05 14.68 0.32
N GLY A 124 17.08 13.87 0.57
CA GLY A 124 17.24 12.55 -0.05
C GLY A 124 16.32 11.46 0.52
N TRP A 125 15.53 11.75 1.56
CA TRP A 125 14.71 10.75 2.24
C TRP A 125 13.22 10.93 1.97
N SER A 126 12.70 10.11 1.05
CA SER A 126 11.28 10.08 0.70
C SER A 126 10.77 11.50 0.36
N ASN A 127 9.73 11.97 1.03
CA ASN A 127 9.20 13.33 0.91
C ASN A 127 9.40 14.16 2.19
N LEU A 128 10.39 13.83 3.04
CA LEU A 128 10.61 14.53 4.32
C LEU A 128 10.94 16.02 4.09
N GLY A 129 12.09 16.31 3.48
CA GLY A 129 12.54 17.69 3.26
C GLY A 129 11.83 18.42 2.12
N THR A 130 11.10 17.71 1.26
CA THR A 130 10.48 18.29 0.05
C THR A 130 8.99 18.54 0.16
N LEU A 131 8.29 17.90 1.12
CA LEU A 131 6.84 18.03 1.28
C LEU A 131 6.43 18.09 2.75
N ARG A 132 6.87 17.13 3.57
CA ARG A 132 6.37 16.98 4.95
C ARG A 132 6.84 18.09 5.88
N LEU A 133 8.10 18.51 5.79
CA LEU A 133 8.59 19.63 6.58
C LEU A 133 8.00 20.98 6.11
N PRO A 134 7.94 21.28 4.80
CA PRO A 134 7.44 22.59 4.37
C PRO A 134 5.93 22.79 4.48
N GLU A 135 5.14 21.72 4.43
CA GLU A 135 3.67 21.82 4.40
C GLU A 135 3.00 21.61 5.77
N GLN A 136 3.76 21.36 6.83
CA GLN A 136 3.20 21.07 8.15
C GLN A 136 3.64 22.09 9.21
N SER A 137 2.88 22.15 10.30
CA SER A 137 3.23 22.96 11.47
C SER A 137 4.36 22.29 12.24
N VAL A 138 5.60 22.56 11.84
CA VAL A 138 6.81 22.13 12.52
C VAL A 138 7.29 23.27 13.44
N PRO A 139 7.58 23.01 14.73
CA PRO A 139 8.11 24.04 15.62
C PRO A 139 9.42 24.64 15.08
N GLY A 140 9.48 25.97 15.03
CA GLY A 140 10.59 26.71 14.43
C GLY A 140 10.61 26.72 12.89
N LEU A 141 9.65 26.06 12.22
CA LEU A 141 9.51 26.03 10.76
C LEU A 141 8.02 26.09 10.37
N PRO A 142 7.41 27.29 10.38
CA PRO A 142 6.00 27.46 10.00
C PRO A 142 5.72 26.96 8.57
N ALA A 143 4.50 26.46 8.34
CA ALA A 143 4.08 25.99 7.03
C ALA A 143 4.31 27.07 5.95
N GLY A 144 4.85 26.66 4.80
CA GLY A 144 5.29 27.54 3.71
C GLY A 144 6.78 27.90 3.73
N TYR A 145 7.49 27.65 4.84
CA TYR A 145 8.94 27.78 4.94
C TYR A 145 9.64 26.41 4.88
N GLY A 146 10.95 26.38 4.67
CA GLY A 146 11.70 25.11 4.51
C GLY A 146 11.65 24.57 3.07
N VAL A 147 11.11 25.35 2.13
CA VAL A 147 11.06 25.01 0.71
C VAL A 147 12.44 25.08 0.03
N THR A 148 13.42 25.73 0.67
CA THR A 148 14.81 25.75 0.21
C THR A 148 15.76 25.10 1.21
N PRO A 149 16.87 24.49 0.74
CA PRO A 149 17.87 23.91 1.64
C PRO A 149 18.38 24.89 2.69
N ALA A 150 18.61 26.16 2.32
CA ALA A 150 19.08 27.19 3.25
C ALA A 150 18.06 27.51 4.37
N GLN A 151 16.75 27.41 4.10
CA GLN A 151 15.74 27.56 5.13
C GLN A 151 15.72 26.38 6.10
N LEU A 152 15.88 25.15 5.58
CA LEU A 152 16.00 23.95 6.42
C LEU A 152 17.28 23.97 7.26
N VAL A 153 18.40 24.46 6.72
CA VAL A 153 19.65 24.63 7.47
C VAL A 153 19.44 25.55 8.66
N ARG A 154 18.85 26.74 8.45
CA ARG A 154 18.54 27.67 9.54
C ARG A 154 17.65 27.07 10.61
N TRP A 155 16.67 26.26 10.22
CA TRP A 155 15.81 25.56 11.16
C TRP A 155 16.56 24.51 11.99
N VAL A 156 17.42 23.70 11.34
CA VAL A 156 18.30 22.74 12.01
C VAL A 156 19.23 23.43 13.01
N GLU A 157 19.87 24.52 12.61
CA GLU A 157 20.73 25.34 13.49
C GLU A 157 19.96 25.93 14.67
N GLY A 158 18.71 26.34 14.43
CA GLY A 158 17.80 26.82 15.46
C GLY A 158 17.52 25.77 16.52
N HIS A 159 17.22 24.53 16.11
CA HIS A 159 17.01 23.41 17.05
C HIS A 159 18.27 23.10 17.87
N TYR A 160 19.43 23.04 17.22
CA TYR A 160 20.69 22.83 17.95
C TYR A 160 20.97 23.94 18.96
N SER A 161 20.72 25.19 18.57
CA SER A 161 20.88 26.35 19.46
C SER A 161 19.92 26.30 20.65
N PHE A 162 18.68 25.87 20.43
CA PHE A 162 17.70 25.64 21.48
C PHE A 162 18.19 24.60 22.50
N CYS A 163 18.58 23.40 22.05
CA CYS A 163 19.08 22.36 22.94
C CYS A 163 20.32 22.82 23.74
N ARG A 164 21.31 23.42 23.07
CA ARG A 164 22.52 23.96 23.74
C ARG A 164 22.20 25.04 24.76
N ARG A 165 21.19 25.88 24.50
CA ARG A 165 20.76 26.92 25.44
C ARG A 165 20.13 26.33 26.69
N VAL A 166 19.24 25.37 26.50
CA VAL A 166 18.41 24.75 27.54
C VAL A 166 19.24 23.84 28.45
N PHE A 167 20.18 23.07 27.89
CA PHE A 167 21.00 22.10 28.62
C PHE A 167 22.40 22.61 28.97
N ARG A 168 22.62 23.92 28.93
CA ARG A 168 23.95 24.49 29.19
C ARG A 168 24.42 24.18 30.62
N GLY A 169 25.56 23.52 30.73
CA GLY A 169 26.18 23.16 32.00
C GLY A 169 25.50 21.97 32.69
N ASP A 170 24.61 21.28 31.99
CA ASP A 170 23.90 20.13 32.52
C ASP A 170 24.73 18.85 32.40
N ALA A 171 24.93 18.16 33.52
CA ALA A 171 25.68 16.91 33.59
C ALA A 171 24.90 15.71 33.02
N ASP A 172 23.58 15.86 32.84
CA ASP A 172 22.70 14.84 32.27
C ASP A 172 22.39 15.08 30.79
N PHE A 173 23.22 15.88 30.10
CA PHE A 173 23.13 16.12 28.67
C PHE A 173 24.45 15.86 27.93
N LEU A 174 24.37 15.13 26.82
CA LEU A 174 25.48 14.94 25.90
C LEU A 174 25.06 15.25 24.45
N GLU A 175 25.73 16.23 23.85
CA GLU A 175 25.70 16.47 22.40
C GLU A 175 26.83 15.68 21.73
N TYR A 176 26.53 14.97 20.64
CA TYR A 176 27.54 14.23 19.89
C TYR A 176 27.30 14.26 18.37
N ASP A 177 28.38 14.34 17.60
CA ASP A 177 28.34 14.21 16.15
C ASP A 177 28.33 12.73 15.76
N LEU A 178 27.35 12.31 14.98
CA LEU A 178 27.25 10.93 14.48
C LEU A 178 28.49 10.50 13.68
N THR A 179 29.19 11.44 13.05
CA THR A 179 30.36 11.18 12.21
C THR A 179 31.67 11.11 12.99
N ASP A 180 31.64 11.44 14.29
CA ASP A 180 32.80 11.33 15.17
C ASP A 180 33.13 9.84 15.43
N PRO A 181 34.34 9.35 15.11
CA PRO A 181 34.74 7.98 15.39
C PRO A 181 34.70 7.65 16.89
N GLU A 182 34.85 8.65 17.77
CA GLU A 182 34.80 8.49 19.23
C GLU A 182 33.38 8.58 19.81
N ALA A 183 32.34 8.75 18.98
CA ALA A 183 30.97 8.94 19.44
C ALA A 183 30.49 7.79 20.34
N SER A 184 30.76 6.53 19.98
CA SER A 184 30.38 5.37 20.80
C SER A 184 31.01 5.41 22.18
N GLY A 185 32.31 5.73 22.26
CA GLY A 185 33.03 5.82 23.52
C GLY A 185 32.49 6.93 24.42
N LYS A 186 32.21 8.11 23.84
CA LYS A 186 31.60 9.24 24.55
C LYS A 186 30.22 8.90 25.11
N ILE A 187 29.37 8.25 24.30
CA ILE A 187 28.03 7.85 24.74
C ILE A 187 28.12 6.76 25.81
N SER A 188 28.98 5.76 25.63
CA SER A 188 29.19 4.69 26.62
C SER A 188 29.62 5.25 27.97
N ALA A 189 30.61 6.14 27.98
CA ALA A 189 31.10 6.80 29.19
C ALA A 189 30.02 7.66 29.87
N PHE A 190 29.22 8.39 29.08
CA PHE A 190 28.16 9.25 29.59
C PHE A 190 26.98 8.47 30.19
N LEU A 191 26.60 7.36 29.54
CA LEU A 191 25.50 6.50 29.99
C LEU A 191 25.92 5.51 31.09
N GLY A 192 27.21 5.26 31.25
CA GLY A 192 27.74 4.25 32.17
C GLY A 192 27.45 2.81 31.71
N ILE A 193 27.25 2.58 30.41
CA ILE A 193 26.99 1.28 29.81
C ILE A 193 27.94 1.02 28.66
N GLU A 194 28.24 -0.25 28.37
CA GLU A 194 28.99 -0.63 27.18
C GLU A 194 28.06 -0.63 25.95
N LEU A 195 28.51 -0.02 24.84
CA LEU A 195 27.85 -0.14 23.55
C LEU A 195 28.61 -1.17 22.68
N PRO A 196 28.15 -2.43 22.62
CA PRO A 196 28.86 -3.50 21.91
C PRO A 196 28.86 -3.33 20.38
N TRP A 197 28.09 -2.36 19.86
CA TRP A 197 27.97 -2.09 18.44
C TRP A 197 27.87 -0.60 18.15
N TRP A 198 28.58 -0.18 17.09
CA TRP A 198 28.50 1.16 16.52
C TRP A 198 28.70 1.09 15.00
N GLY A 199 27.78 1.64 14.20
CA GLY A 199 27.90 1.58 12.75
C GLY A 199 26.74 2.16 11.92
N ARG A 200 26.85 2.02 10.59
CA ARG A 200 25.82 2.47 9.63
C ARG A 200 24.78 1.37 9.38
N ALA A 201 23.68 1.38 10.14
CA ALA A 201 22.54 0.47 9.91
C ALA A 201 21.73 0.75 8.60
N ASN A 202 22.12 1.76 7.80
CA ASN A 202 21.41 2.23 6.61
C ASN A 202 22.30 2.36 5.35
N ALA A 203 23.41 1.63 5.24
CA ALA A 203 24.20 1.59 4.01
C ALA A 203 23.49 0.68 2.98
N LYS A 204 22.95 1.25 1.90
CA LYS A 204 22.65 0.47 0.69
C LYS A 204 23.99 0.13 0.02
N ASP A 205 24.26 -1.15 -0.20
CA ASP A 205 25.30 -1.58 -1.13
C ASP A 205 24.99 -1.02 -2.52
N ARG A 206 25.80 -0.06 -2.96
CA ARG A 206 25.73 0.51 -4.31
C ARG A 206 26.55 -0.37 -5.24
N GLY A 207 25.90 -1.35 -5.86
CA GLY A 207 26.37 -1.89 -7.13
C GLY A 207 26.17 -0.85 -8.23
N GLU A 208 27.27 -0.25 -8.68
CA GLU A 208 27.50 0.48 -9.93
C GLU A 208 26.26 1.09 -10.64
N GLU A 209 25.86 2.28 -10.21
CA GLU A 209 25.10 3.21 -11.06
C GLU A 209 26.07 3.88 -12.04
N LYS A 210 26.10 3.38 -13.28
CA LYS A 210 26.68 4.14 -14.40
C LYS A 210 25.88 5.43 -14.60
N ASP A 211 26.63 6.53 -14.73
CA ASP A 211 26.16 7.88 -15.06
C ASP A 211 25.03 7.86 -16.10
N MET A 212 23.79 8.05 -15.62
CA MET A 212 22.70 8.55 -16.44
C MET A 212 22.42 9.99 -16.02
N PRO A 213 22.37 10.94 -16.97
CA PRO A 213 22.14 12.33 -16.64
C PRO A 213 20.77 12.48 -15.95
N SER A 214 20.77 13.13 -14.80
CA SER A 214 19.54 13.56 -14.11
C SER A 214 18.71 14.43 -15.07
N PRO A 215 17.44 14.08 -15.36
CA PRO A 215 16.58 15.00 -16.07
C PRO A 215 16.31 16.19 -15.14
N ALA A 216 16.70 17.38 -15.59
CA ALA A 216 16.36 18.64 -14.96
C ALA A 216 14.86 18.66 -14.64
N VAL A 217 14.52 18.87 -13.36
CA VAL A 217 13.14 19.07 -12.93
C VAL A 217 12.72 20.46 -13.40
N GLN A 218 12.03 20.49 -14.53
CA GLN A 218 11.19 21.61 -14.89
C GLN A 218 10.15 21.84 -13.80
N ARG A 219 9.91 23.13 -13.54
CA ARG A 219 8.92 23.70 -12.63
C ARG A 219 7.57 23.02 -12.77
N SER A 220 6.77 23.14 -11.70
CA SER A 220 5.32 22.90 -11.68
C SER A 220 4.62 23.27 -13.00
N GLY A 221 4.36 22.27 -13.81
CA GLY A 221 3.17 22.21 -14.65
C GLY A 221 2.18 21.27 -13.97
N ALA A 222 0.88 21.52 -14.13
CA ALA A 222 -0.12 20.49 -13.88
C ALA A 222 0.36 19.15 -14.48
N ALA A 223 0.11 18.01 -13.82
CA ALA A 223 0.40 16.71 -14.42
C ALA A 223 -0.15 16.75 -15.85
N PRO A 224 0.66 16.43 -16.89
CA PRO A 224 0.21 16.58 -18.27
C PRO A 224 -1.12 15.85 -18.40
N ARG A 225 -2.16 16.57 -18.86
CA ARG A 225 -3.46 15.97 -19.15
C ARG A 225 -3.22 14.86 -20.15
N ARG A 226 -3.31 13.61 -19.68
CA ARG A 226 -3.02 12.41 -20.47
C ARG A 226 -4.31 11.63 -20.62
N ARG A 227 -4.49 10.97 -21.75
CA ARG A 227 -5.67 10.13 -21.94
C ARG A 227 -5.51 8.88 -21.09
N VAL A 228 -6.48 8.59 -20.23
CA VAL A 228 -6.46 7.37 -19.40
C VAL A 228 -7.57 6.44 -19.87
N SER A 229 -7.19 5.27 -20.37
CA SER A 229 -8.11 4.17 -20.64
C SER A 229 -7.96 3.13 -19.53
N LEU A 230 -9.06 2.77 -18.90
CA LEU A 230 -9.07 1.87 -17.75
C LEU A 230 -9.97 0.67 -18.02
N HIS A 231 -9.43 -0.52 -17.79
CA HIS A 231 -10.21 -1.74 -17.65
C HIS A 231 -10.26 -2.16 -16.18
N VAL A 232 -11.47 -2.21 -15.63
CA VAL A 232 -11.75 -2.54 -14.24
C VAL A 232 -12.52 -3.86 -14.22
N GLY A 233 -11.87 -5.00 -14.06
CA GLY A 233 -12.58 -6.26 -13.79
C GLY A 233 -13.71 -6.64 -14.77
N ALA A 234 -14.65 -7.49 -14.34
CA ALA A 234 -14.62 -8.21 -13.06
C ALA A 234 -13.60 -9.36 -13.04
N HIS A 235 -13.37 -9.95 -11.86
CA HIS A 235 -12.62 -11.21 -11.81
C HIS A 235 -13.33 -12.28 -12.64
N TYR A 236 -12.63 -13.29 -13.14
CA TYR A 236 -13.23 -14.44 -13.85
C TYR A 236 -14.03 -14.12 -15.14
N CYS A 237 -13.95 -12.88 -15.62
CA CYS A 237 -14.64 -12.40 -16.82
C CYS A 237 -13.69 -12.21 -18.02
N GLY A 238 -12.65 -13.05 -18.15
CA GLY A 238 -11.82 -13.10 -19.36
C GLY A 238 -10.74 -12.01 -19.50
N ALA A 239 -10.37 -11.32 -18.41
CA ALA A 239 -9.34 -10.28 -18.42
C ALA A 239 -7.94 -10.77 -18.85
N THR A 240 -7.66 -12.07 -18.71
CA THR A 240 -6.34 -12.63 -18.99
C THR A 240 -5.94 -12.50 -20.45
N GLY A 241 -6.87 -12.77 -21.38
CA GLY A 241 -6.62 -12.59 -22.81
C GLY A 241 -6.33 -11.13 -23.19
N LEU A 242 -7.09 -10.19 -22.62
CA LEU A 242 -6.83 -8.76 -22.77
C LEU A 242 -5.43 -8.37 -22.26
N GLN A 243 -5.08 -8.79 -21.03
CA GLN A 243 -3.78 -8.45 -20.45
C GLN A 243 -2.61 -9.10 -21.18
N ALA A 244 -2.78 -10.32 -21.69
CA ALA A 244 -1.80 -10.96 -22.56
C ALA A 244 -1.60 -10.17 -23.86
N CYS A 245 -2.69 -9.76 -24.50
CA CYS A 245 -2.65 -8.97 -25.72
C CYS A 245 -1.92 -7.62 -25.51
N LEU A 246 -2.24 -6.91 -24.42
CA LEU A 246 -1.57 -5.67 -24.04
C LEU A 246 -0.08 -5.87 -23.72
N ARG A 247 0.29 -7.02 -23.12
CA ARG A 247 1.69 -7.35 -22.81
C ARG A 247 2.50 -7.62 -24.08
N THR A 248 1.96 -8.45 -24.98
CA THR A 248 2.59 -8.77 -26.27
C THR A 248 2.84 -7.50 -27.11
N ASN A 249 1.91 -6.54 -27.07
CA ASN A 249 2.01 -5.31 -27.85
C ASN A 249 2.70 -4.14 -27.12
N ARG A 250 3.24 -4.35 -25.90
CA ARG A 250 3.74 -3.26 -25.05
C ARG A 250 4.79 -2.36 -25.73
N ALA A 251 5.77 -2.95 -26.42
CA ALA A 251 6.83 -2.20 -27.08
C ALA A 251 6.28 -1.31 -28.22
N ALA A 252 5.48 -1.89 -29.11
CA ALA A 252 4.89 -1.17 -30.22
C ALA A 252 3.85 -0.12 -29.77
N LEU A 253 3.19 -0.31 -28.63
CA LEU A 253 2.35 0.70 -28.00
C LEU A 253 3.17 1.86 -27.42
N ALA A 254 4.34 1.58 -26.84
CA ALA A 254 5.23 2.61 -26.32
C ALA A 254 5.78 3.52 -27.44
N GLU A 255 6.11 2.96 -28.61
CA GLU A 255 6.49 3.74 -29.81
C GLU A 255 5.39 4.71 -30.27
N LYS A 256 4.12 4.36 -30.01
CA LYS A 256 2.95 5.20 -30.29
C LYS A 256 2.58 6.14 -29.14
N GLY A 257 3.47 6.32 -28.16
CA GLY A 257 3.23 7.19 -27.00
C GLY A 257 2.20 6.64 -26.00
N CYS A 258 1.97 5.33 -25.97
CA CYS A 258 1.06 4.67 -25.02
C CYS A 258 1.84 3.89 -23.96
N ALA A 259 1.58 4.17 -22.68
CA ALA A 259 2.05 3.37 -21.55
C ALA A 259 1.02 2.29 -21.20
N VAL A 260 1.51 1.09 -20.87
CA VAL A 260 0.67 -0.06 -20.49
C VAL A 260 1.00 -0.49 -19.07
N ALA A 261 0.04 -0.35 -18.15
CA ALA A 261 0.15 -0.76 -16.75
C ALA A 261 -0.72 -2.00 -16.47
N LEU A 262 -0.06 -3.13 -16.15
CA LEU A 262 -0.69 -4.42 -15.86
C LEU A 262 -0.19 -4.94 -14.50
N PRO A 263 -0.96 -5.76 -13.76
CA PRO A 263 -0.57 -6.25 -12.44
C PRO A 263 0.75 -7.02 -12.48
N ASP A 264 1.49 -6.96 -11.38
CA ASP A 264 2.77 -7.65 -11.24
C ASP A 264 2.63 -9.18 -11.21
N THR A 265 3.21 -9.85 -12.21
CA THR A 265 3.26 -11.31 -12.32
C THR A 265 4.67 -11.90 -12.16
N GLY A 266 5.68 -11.07 -11.85
CA GLY A 266 7.08 -11.53 -11.85
C GLY A 266 8.14 -10.53 -11.38
N GLY A 267 7.76 -9.42 -10.74
CA GLY A 267 8.67 -8.40 -10.19
C GLY A 267 8.65 -7.06 -10.92
N GLU A 268 8.14 -7.01 -12.14
CA GLU A 268 8.24 -5.84 -13.05
C GLU A 268 6.89 -5.15 -13.36
N GLY A 269 5.77 -5.66 -12.84
CA GLY A 269 4.45 -5.08 -13.11
C GLY A 269 3.95 -4.06 -12.08
N LEU A 270 2.71 -3.64 -12.27
CA LEU A 270 1.99 -2.65 -11.47
C LEU A 270 1.68 -3.24 -10.09
N ARG A 271 2.14 -2.56 -9.04
CA ARG A 271 1.86 -2.88 -7.64
C ARG A 271 0.84 -1.91 -7.07
N LEU A 272 -0.35 -1.92 -7.66
CA LEU A 272 -1.43 -1.02 -7.26
C LEU A 272 -2.02 -1.48 -5.92
N LYS A 273 -1.82 -0.69 -4.87
CA LYS A 273 -2.49 -0.87 -3.58
C LYS A 273 -3.64 0.12 -3.47
N LEU A 274 -4.82 -0.39 -3.14
CA LEU A 274 -6.05 0.39 -2.95
C LEU A 274 -6.61 0.15 -1.54
N PRO A 275 -7.38 1.11 -1.00
CA PRO A 275 -7.92 1.00 0.35
C PRO A 275 -8.92 -0.16 0.50
N GLU A 276 -9.19 -0.54 1.74
CA GLU A 276 -10.15 -1.57 2.14
C GLU A 276 -11.07 -0.96 3.19
N LEU A 277 -12.23 -1.56 3.43
CA LEU A 277 -13.24 -1.03 4.37
C LEU A 277 -12.74 -0.81 5.80
N ARG A 278 -11.68 -1.53 6.19
CA ARG A 278 -11.07 -1.40 7.52
C ARG A 278 -10.16 -0.19 7.66
N HIS A 279 -9.77 0.46 6.56
CA HIS A 279 -8.80 1.55 6.60
C HIS A 279 -9.51 2.85 6.98
N PRO A 280 -9.02 3.58 7.99
CA PRO A 280 -9.55 4.91 8.32
C PRO A 280 -9.22 5.92 7.20
N ALA A 281 -9.92 7.06 7.18
CA ALA A 281 -9.80 8.07 6.13
C ALA A 281 -8.34 8.54 5.89
N GLU A 282 -7.55 8.67 6.95
CA GLU A 282 -6.14 9.07 6.87
C GLU A 282 -5.25 8.02 6.16
N GLU A 283 -5.55 6.72 6.34
CA GLU A 283 -4.84 5.65 5.64
C GLU A 283 -5.27 5.58 4.16
N VAL A 284 -6.53 5.90 3.85
CA VAL A 284 -7.03 6.01 2.48
C VAL A 284 -6.22 7.03 1.68
N ASP A 285 -5.89 8.19 2.25
CA ASP A 285 -5.08 9.23 1.60
C ASP A 285 -3.64 8.79 1.34
N GLN A 286 -3.04 8.08 2.30
CA GLN A 286 -1.70 7.50 2.14
C GLN A 286 -1.65 6.46 1.03
N ILE A 287 -2.65 5.57 0.99
CA ILE A 287 -2.78 4.55 -0.04
C ILE A 287 -3.01 5.21 -1.40
N THR A 288 -3.88 6.21 -1.47
CA THR A 288 -4.15 7.01 -2.68
C THR A 288 -2.86 7.64 -3.22
N SER A 289 -2.04 8.23 -2.35
CA SER A 289 -0.77 8.85 -2.73
C SER A 289 0.25 7.84 -3.24
N ARG A 290 0.29 6.62 -2.66
CA ARG A 290 1.10 5.50 -3.16
C ARG A 290 0.63 5.03 -4.52
N ALA A 291 -0.68 4.85 -4.69
CA ALA A 291 -1.29 4.50 -5.98
C ALA A 291 -0.93 5.52 -7.06
N ARG A 292 -1.01 6.83 -6.76
CA ARG A 292 -0.63 7.89 -7.69
C ARG A 292 0.83 7.79 -8.14
N ARG A 293 1.77 7.57 -7.20
CA ARG A 293 3.19 7.41 -7.55
C ARG A 293 3.43 6.21 -8.44
N GLU A 294 2.77 5.11 -8.12
CA GLU A 294 2.88 3.86 -8.88
C GLU A 294 2.31 4.02 -10.30
N ILE A 295 1.14 4.66 -10.44
CA ILE A 295 0.55 5.01 -11.75
C ILE A 295 1.49 5.91 -12.55
N ASN A 296 2.07 6.94 -11.92
CA ASN A 296 3.00 7.86 -12.59
C ASN A 296 4.32 7.19 -12.99
N ARG A 297 4.80 6.20 -12.22
CA ARG A 297 5.98 5.39 -12.57
C ARG A 297 5.76 4.66 -13.90
N PHE A 298 4.57 4.09 -14.12
CA PHE A 298 4.24 3.43 -15.38
C PHE A 298 3.91 4.39 -16.51
N ALA A 299 3.20 5.48 -16.22
CA ALA A 299 2.82 6.45 -17.24
C ALA A 299 4.03 7.15 -17.87
N GLY A 300 5.07 7.46 -17.08
CA GLY A 300 6.26 8.15 -17.58
C GLY A 300 5.91 9.43 -18.33
N LYS A 301 6.37 9.54 -19.58
CA LYS A 301 6.09 10.66 -20.50
C LYS A 301 5.02 10.33 -21.55
N ALA A 302 4.32 9.21 -21.43
CA ALA A 302 3.33 8.78 -22.42
C ALA A 302 2.10 9.70 -22.46
N ASP A 303 1.57 9.94 -23.66
CA ASP A 303 0.37 10.75 -23.89
C ASP A 303 -0.91 10.00 -23.50
N ARG A 304 -0.85 8.67 -23.51
CA ARG A 304 -1.95 7.79 -23.11
C ARG A 304 -1.47 6.72 -22.13
N LEU A 305 -2.23 6.49 -21.07
CA LEU A 305 -2.05 5.39 -20.14
C LEU A 305 -3.20 4.38 -20.32
N ILE A 306 -2.86 3.11 -20.49
CA ILE A 306 -3.78 1.99 -20.48
C ILE A 306 -3.51 1.20 -19.22
N LEU A 307 -4.49 1.12 -18.33
CA LEU A 307 -4.39 0.36 -17.08
C LEU A 307 -5.46 -0.73 -17.07
N SER A 308 -5.06 -1.97 -16.78
CA SER A 308 -6.00 -3.09 -16.64
C SER A 308 -5.73 -3.80 -15.34
N ASP A 309 -6.69 -3.79 -14.41
CA ASP A 309 -6.59 -4.53 -13.15
C ASP A 309 -7.97 -4.98 -12.66
N VAL A 310 -8.15 -6.29 -12.55
CA VAL A 310 -9.43 -6.88 -12.10
C VAL A 310 -9.70 -6.71 -10.61
N GLY A 311 -8.65 -6.42 -9.83
CA GLY A 311 -8.69 -6.25 -8.38
C GLY A 311 -9.24 -4.91 -7.91
N ILE A 312 -9.50 -3.97 -8.82
CA ILE A 312 -9.92 -2.61 -8.48
C ILE A 312 -11.26 -2.58 -7.71
N PRO A 313 -12.34 -3.29 -8.10
CA PRO A 313 -13.60 -3.31 -7.35
C PRO A 313 -13.44 -3.84 -5.91
N GLY A 314 -12.48 -4.72 -5.67
CA GLY A 314 -12.19 -5.24 -4.34
C GLY A 314 -11.90 -6.73 -4.32
N ARG A 315 -11.69 -7.26 -3.12
CA ARG A 315 -11.37 -8.67 -2.90
C ARG A 315 -12.62 -9.53 -2.99
N THR A 316 -12.52 -10.65 -3.68
CA THR A 316 -13.61 -11.62 -3.87
C THR A 316 -13.94 -12.46 -2.63
N VAL A 317 -13.11 -12.39 -1.58
CA VAL A 317 -13.35 -13.13 -0.31
C VAL A 317 -14.69 -12.78 0.33
N HIS A 318 -15.22 -11.58 0.08
CA HIS A 318 -16.47 -11.11 0.66
C HIS A 318 -17.72 -11.83 0.13
N PHE A 319 -17.62 -12.54 -1.00
CA PHE A 319 -18.73 -13.31 -1.56
C PHE A 319 -19.20 -14.43 -0.64
N TYR A 320 -18.30 -15.05 0.15
CA TYR A 320 -18.70 -16.05 1.16
C TYR A 320 -19.55 -15.47 2.30
N GLY A 321 -19.54 -14.15 2.47
CA GLY A 321 -20.43 -13.46 3.40
C GLY A 321 -21.57 -12.73 2.69
N GLY A 322 -21.94 -13.13 1.47
CA GLY A 322 -23.05 -12.56 0.71
C GLY A 322 -22.84 -11.11 0.25
N ARG A 323 -21.61 -10.58 0.29
CA ARG A 323 -21.33 -9.16 -0.04
C ARG A 323 -20.64 -9.01 -1.38
N PHE A 324 -21.30 -8.33 -2.33
CA PHE A 324 -20.78 -8.08 -3.67
C PHE A 324 -19.85 -6.86 -3.73
N TYR A 325 -18.53 -7.09 -3.76
CA TYR A 325 -17.51 -6.03 -3.85
C TYR A 325 -17.75 -4.80 -2.92
N PRO A 326 -17.85 -5.01 -1.60
CA PRO A 326 -18.33 -3.96 -0.68
C PRO A 326 -17.32 -2.81 -0.49
N ALA A 327 -16.08 -2.95 -0.96
CA ALA A 327 -15.05 -1.92 -0.86
C ALA A 327 -14.95 -1.04 -2.12
N THR A 328 -15.86 -1.20 -3.09
CA THR A 328 -15.72 -0.54 -4.41
C THR A 328 -15.63 0.98 -4.27
N GLU A 329 -16.51 1.58 -3.48
CA GLU A 329 -16.64 3.03 -3.32
C GLU A 329 -15.33 3.67 -2.83
N VAL A 330 -14.77 3.17 -1.73
CA VAL A 330 -13.52 3.72 -1.18
C VAL A 330 -12.35 3.50 -2.13
N ARG A 331 -12.34 2.40 -2.88
CA ARG A 331 -11.27 2.03 -3.82
C ARG A 331 -11.29 2.85 -5.09
N THR A 332 -12.46 3.02 -5.70
CA THR A 332 -12.62 3.78 -6.95
C THR A 332 -12.48 5.27 -6.69
N ALA A 333 -12.97 5.80 -5.56
CA ALA A 333 -12.74 7.17 -5.16
C ALA A 333 -11.23 7.47 -4.95
N ALA A 334 -10.52 6.58 -4.25
CA ALA A 334 -9.07 6.68 -4.08
C ALA A 334 -8.34 6.62 -5.44
N LEU A 335 -8.73 5.70 -6.32
CA LEU A 335 -8.10 5.55 -7.64
C LEU A 335 -8.39 6.75 -8.56
N ALA A 336 -9.61 7.27 -8.58
CA ALA A 336 -9.97 8.48 -9.33
C ALA A 336 -9.15 9.69 -8.85
N ARG A 337 -9.04 9.86 -7.52
CA ARG A 337 -8.13 10.85 -6.92
C ARG A 337 -6.68 10.58 -7.33
N ALA A 338 -6.23 9.32 -7.39
CA ALA A 338 -4.87 9.00 -7.80
C ALA A 338 -4.58 9.41 -9.26
N PHE A 339 -5.54 9.25 -10.18
CA PHE A 339 -5.42 9.73 -11.56
C PHE A 339 -5.41 11.26 -11.67
N GLY A 340 -6.20 11.94 -10.84
CA GLY A 340 -6.29 13.41 -10.80
C GLY A 340 -6.92 14.03 -12.04
N GLN A 341 -7.62 13.25 -12.86
CA GLN A 341 -8.31 13.66 -14.07
C GLN A 341 -9.43 12.66 -14.42
N ASP A 342 -10.39 13.09 -15.22
CA ASP A 342 -11.44 12.22 -15.75
C ASP A 342 -10.87 11.19 -16.74
N LEU A 343 -11.52 10.03 -16.84
CA LEU A 343 -11.08 8.97 -17.75
C LEU A 343 -11.52 9.22 -19.19
N ASP A 344 -10.66 8.86 -20.16
CA ASP A 344 -10.98 8.89 -21.58
C ASP A 344 -11.90 7.72 -21.97
N HIS A 345 -11.69 6.55 -21.35
CA HIS A 345 -12.49 5.36 -21.56
C HIS A 345 -12.44 4.47 -20.32
N LEU A 346 -13.61 4.04 -19.84
CA LEU A 346 -13.76 2.96 -18.89
C LEU A 346 -14.37 1.73 -19.58
N LEU A 347 -13.74 0.57 -19.42
CA LEU A 347 -14.19 -0.72 -19.92
C LEU A 347 -14.44 -1.66 -18.73
N TYR A 348 -15.60 -2.30 -18.70
CA TYR A 348 -15.96 -3.28 -17.67
C TYR A 348 -16.55 -4.52 -18.32
N VAL A 349 -16.10 -5.71 -17.91
CA VAL A 349 -16.67 -6.98 -18.39
C VAL A 349 -17.52 -7.63 -17.30
N ILE A 350 -18.77 -7.93 -17.63
CA ILE A 350 -19.75 -8.59 -16.74
C ILE A 350 -20.02 -10.02 -17.22
N SER A 351 -20.55 -10.86 -16.33
CA SER A 351 -20.89 -12.25 -16.64
C SER A 351 -22.13 -12.68 -15.88
N PRO A 352 -22.91 -13.66 -16.39
CA PRO A 352 -23.99 -14.27 -15.63
C PRO A 352 -23.54 -14.70 -14.23
N TYR A 353 -24.37 -14.40 -13.22
CA TYR A 353 -24.01 -14.65 -11.82
C TYR A 353 -23.71 -16.12 -11.52
N ASP A 354 -24.49 -17.03 -12.08
CA ASP A 354 -24.30 -18.48 -11.90
C ASP A 354 -22.92 -18.93 -12.43
N VAL A 355 -22.53 -18.44 -13.61
CA VAL A 355 -21.21 -18.71 -14.20
C VAL A 355 -20.10 -18.05 -13.37
N PHE A 356 -20.26 -16.79 -12.99
CA PHE A 356 -19.29 -16.03 -12.22
C PHE A 356 -19.02 -16.66 -10.84
N PHE A 357 -20.06 -17.00 -10.09
CA PHE A 357 -19.94 -17.60 -8.76
C PHE A 357 -19.39 -19.02 -8.82
N SER A 358 -19.79 -19.81 -9.82
CA SER A 358 -19.21 -21.13 -10.06
C SER A 358 -17.69 -21.04 -10.29
N ARG A 359 -17.24 -20.17 -11.21
CA ARG A 359 -15.81 -19.96 -11.48
C ARG A 359 -15.04 -19.47 -10.26
N PHE A 360 -15.61 -18.53 -9.50
CA PHE A 360 -15.03 -18.04 -8.26
C PHE A 360 -14.80 -19.17 -7.25
N HIS A 361 -15.82 -19.99 -7.01
CA HIS A 361 -15.76 -21.09 -6.05
C HIS A 361 -14.70 -22.11 -6.47
N ARG A 362 -14.67 -22.54 -7.75
CA ARG A 362 -13.61 -23.41 -8.30
C ARG A 362 -12.21 -22.86 -8.10
N GLN A 363 -11.98 -21.60 -8.48
CA GLN A 363 -10.64 -21.01 -8.41
C GLN A 363 -10.13 -20.95 -6.97
N ARG A 364 -11.04 -20.67 -6.01
CA ARG A 364 -10.66 -20.62 -4.61
C ARG A 364 -10.41 -22.02 -4.04
N ALA A 365 -11.24 -23.01 -4.39
CA ALA A 365 -11.08 -24.40 -3.97
C ALA A 365 -9.71 -24.97 -4.37
N GLY A 366 -9.16 -24.57 -5.52
CA GLY A 366 -7.81 -24.98 -5.94
C GLY A 366 -6.66 -24.40 -5.09
N ARG A 367 -6.93 -23.57 -4.08
CA ARG A 367 -5.91 -22.90 -3.26
C ARG A 367 -6.21 -22.83 -1.77
N ARG A 368 -7.45 -23.10 -1.36
CA ARG A 368 -7.94 -22.95 0.01
C ARG A 368 -9.07 -23.95 0.26
N ALA A 369 -9.28 -24.29 1.53
CA ALA A 369 -10.52 -24.88 1.99
C ALA A 369 -11.70 -23.94 1.67
N VAL A 370 -12.80 -24.51 1.16
CA VAL A 370 -14.05 -23.81 0.88
C VAL A 370 -15.23 -24.62 1.41
N PRO A 371 -16.35 -23.98 1.78
CA PRO A 371 -17.59 -24.70 2.07
C PRO A 371 -18.14 -25.38 0.81
N GLU A 372 -19.04 -26.33 1.03
CA GLU A 372 -19.78 -27.00 -0.04
C GLU A 372 -20.53 -25.99 -0.91
N ILE A 373 -20.69 -26.30 -2.20
CA ILE A 373 -21.31 -25.36 -3.17
C ILE A 373 -22.73 -24.95 -2.76
N ALA A 374 -23.50 -25.86 -2.16
CA ALA A 374 -24.83 -25.58 -1.66
C ALA A 374 -24.83 -24.58 -0.49
N GLU A 375 -23.89 -24.71 0.45
CA GLU A 375 -23.74 -23.78 1.58
C GLU A 375 -23.28 -22.40 1.09
N PHE A 376 -22.28 -22.37 0.20
CA PHE A 376 -21.84 -21.12 -0.43
C PHE A 376 -23.00 -20.41 -1.14
N THR A 377 -23.79 -21.16 -1.91
CA THR A 377 -24.91 -20.60 -2.67
C THR A 377 -26.00 -20.04 -1.75
N ALA A 378 -26.34 -20.73 -0.67
CA ALA A 378 -27.29 -20.24 0.34
C ALA A 378 -26.80 -18.94 0.99
N GLY A 379 -25.49 -18.82 1.24
CA GLY A 379 -24.88 -17.59 1.76
C GLY A 379 -25.01 -16.37 0.83
N LEU A 380 -25.30 -16.57 -0.45
CA LEU A 380 -25.50 -15.49 -1.43
C LEU A 380 -26.93 -14.95 -1.45
N ASP A 381 -27.91 -15.63 -0.85
CA ASP A 381 -29.33 -15.20 -0.91
C ASP A 381 -29.55 -13.81 -0.27
N GLY A 382 -28.67 -13.39 0.65
CA GLY A 382 -28.70 -12.05 1.27
C GLY A 382 -28.00 -10.94 0.46
N MET A 383 -27.53 -11.22 -0.76
CA MET A 383 -26.78 -10.25 -1.56
C MET A 383 -27.70 -9.19 -2.18
N ASP A 384 -27.63 -7.97 -1.66
CA ASP A 384 -28.46 -6.82 -2.04
C ASP A 384 -27.91 -5.97 -3.19
N ARG A 385 -26.68 -6.25 -3.64
CA ARG A 385 -25.97 -5.50 -4.69
C ARG A 385 -25.60 -6.38 -5.88
N GLY A 386 -25.74 -5.85 -7.09
CA GLY A 386 -25.39 -6.51 -8.35
C GLY A 386 -24.46 -5.68 -9.26
N TRP A 387 -24.50 -6.00 -10.56
CA TRP A 387 -23.71 -5.34 -11.59
C TRP A 387 -24.17 -3.89 -11.81
N PRO A 388 -25.47 -3.56 -11.87
CA PRO A 388 -25.92 -2.18 -12.08
C PRO A 388 -25.38 -1.23 -11.01
N GLU A 389 -25.50 -1.57 -9.73
CA GLU A 389 -24.99 -0.73 -8.63
C GLU A 389 -23.46 -0.55 -8.72
N LEU A 390 -22.75 -1.62 -9.10
CA LEU A 390 -21.30 -1.55 -9.26
C LEU A 390 -20.92 -0.59 -10.39
N LEU A 391 -21.64 -0.64 -11.51
CA LEU A 391 -21.43 0.25 -12.65
C LEU A 391 -21.77 1.71 -12.31
N GLU A 392 -22.82 1.97 -11.53
CA GLU A 392 -23.16 3.31 -11.02
C GLU A 392 -22.02 3.90 -10.18
N ILE A 393 -21.44 3.11 -9.27
CA ILE A 393 -20.30 3.52 -8.44
C ILE A 393 -19.09 3.88 -9.32
N LEU A 394 -18.82 3.05 -10.32
CA LEU A 394 -17.70 3.26 -11.24
C LEU A 394 -17.89 4.51 -12.11
N GLN A 395 -19.08 4.69 -12.68
CA GLN A 395 -19.44 5.87 -13.47
C GLN A 395 -19.30 7.15 -12.63
N THR A 396 -19.84 7.13 -11.41
CA THR A 396 -19.81 8.28 -10.50
C THR A 396 -18.38 8.65 -10.09
N ALA A 397 -17.56 7.65 -9.74
CA ALA A 397 -16.20 7.87 -9.26
C ALA A 397 -15.26 8.35 -10.38
N PHE A 398 -15.34 7.74 -11.57
CA PHE A 398 -14.37 7.98 -12.64
C PHE A 398 -14.80 9.01 -13.68
N ARG A 399 -16.10 9.29 -13.78
CA ARG A 399 -16.69 10.23 -14.76
C ARG A 399 -16.12 10.04 -16.16
N PRO A 400 -16.13 8.81 -16.70
CA PRO A 400 -15.47 8.53 -17.95
C PRO A 400 -16.18 9.22 -19.12
N LYS A 401 -15.42 9.73 -20.09
CA LYS A 401 -15.99 10.25 -21.35
C LYS A 401 -16.72 9.19 -22.16
N ARG A 402 -16.30 7.93 -22.01
CA ARG A 402 -16.92 6.75 -22.60
C ARG A 402 -16.92 5.64 -21.58
N PHE A 403 -18.07 5.04 -21.33
CA PHE A 403 -18.18 3.83 -20.51
C PHE A 403 -18.73 2.69 -21.37
N THR A 404 -17.96 1.63 -21.55
CA THR A 404 -18.39 0.43 -22.27
C THR A 404 -18.47 -0.75 -21.31
N VAL A 405 -19.62 -1.40 -21.29
CA VAL A 405 -19.86 -2.63 -20.54
C VAL A 405 -20.03 -3.76 -21.53
N ILE A 406 -19.36 -4.88 -21.31
CA ILE A 406 -19.29 -5.99 -22.26
C ILE A 406 -19.69 -7.27 -21.54
N GLU A 407 -20.61 -8.03 -22.13
CA GLU A 407 -20.91 -9.38 -21.67
C GLU A 407 -19.72 -10.31 -21.98
N ALA A 408 -19.29 -11.09 -20.99
CA ALA A 408 -18.17 -12.01 -21.13
C ALA A 408 -18.45 -13.03 -22.25
N GLY A 409 -17.53 -13.11 -23.21
CA GLY A 409 -17.67 -13.97 -24.39
C GLY A 409 -18.12 -13.25 -25.67
N ALA A 410 -18.63 -12.02 -25.57
CA ALA A 410 -19.01 -11.23 -26.74
C ALA A 410 -17.79 -10.84 -27.59
N GLU A 411 -16.62 -10.73 -26.95
CA GLU A 411 -15.40 -10.22 -27.55
C GLU A 411 -14.16 -10.95 -27.06
N THR A 412 -13.16 -11.07 -27.94
CA THR A 412 -11.86 -11.63 -27.59
C THR A 412 -11.00 -10.63 -26.83
N GLY A 413 -9.93 -11.10 -26.17
CA GLY A 413 -8.98 -10.21 -25.51
C GLY A 413 -8.36 -9.15 -26.43
N SER A 414 -8.21 -9.46 -27.73
CA SER A 414 -7.72 -8.51 -28.74
C SER A 414 -8.75 -7.44 -29.06
N ASP A 415 -10.02 -7.80 -29.17
CA ASP A 415 -11.11 -6.85 -29.41
C ASP A 415 -11.25 -5.87 -28.24
N LEU A 416 -11.19 -6.37 -27.00
CA LEU A 416 -11.19 -5.55 -25.79
C LEU A 416 -10.02 -4.55 -25.78
N ALA A 417 -8.84 -4.98 -26.22
CA ALA A 417 -7.65 -4.12 -26.29
C ALA A 417 -7.80 -3.02 -27.36
N VAL A 418 -8.34 -3.36 -28.52
CA VAL A 418 -8.68 -2.40 -29.59
C VAL A 418 -9.70 -1.38 -29.09
N ARG A 419 -10.71 -1.79 -28.32
CA ARG A 419 -11.67 -0.88 -27.70
C ARG A 419 -11.02 0.11 -26.75
N LEU A 420 -10.16 -0.35 -25.83
CA LEU A 420 -9.41 0.53 -24.91
C LEU A 420 -8.53 1.54 -25.64
N LEU A 421 -8.05 1.21 -26.83
CA LEU A 421 -7.28 2.11 -27.71
C LEU A 421 -8.16 3.08 -28.50
N GLY A 422 -9.48 2.96 -28.42
CA GLY A 422 -10.43 3.75 -29.20
C GLY A 422 -10.53 3.30 -30.66
N GLY A 423 -10.44 2.00 -30.92
CA GLY A 423 -10.58 1.41 -32.26
C GLY A 423 -9.28 1.33 -33.06
N GLN A 424 -8.14 1.68 -32.47
CA GLN A 424 -6.86 1.57 -33.17
C GLN A 424 -6.41 0.10 -33.25
N ALA A 425 -6.03 -0.33 -34.45
CA ALA A 425 -5.54 -1.68 -34.68
C ALA A 425 -4.25 -1.95 -33.89
N LEU A 426 -4.18 -3.16 -33.33
CA LEU A 426 -2.97 -3.68 -32.70
C LEU A 426 -1.99 -4.22 -33.75
N PRO A 427 -0.68 -4.00 -33.57
CA PRO A 427 0.34 -4.54 -34.47
C PRO A 427 0.37 -6.06 -34.55
N VAL A 428 0.11 -6.74 -33.42
CA VAL A 428 0.10 -8.20 -33.33
C VAL A 428 -1.15 -8.66 -32.60
N ALA A 429 -1.93 -9.55 -33.21
CA ALA A 429 -2.98 -10.27 -32.49
C ALA A 429 -2.29 -11.28 -31.56
N ALA A 430 -2.54 -11.21 -30.25
CA ALA A 430 -2.05 -12.26 -29.36
C ALA A 430 -2.76 -13.57 -29.70
N GLN A 431 -1.99 -14.64 -29.91
CA GLN A 431 -2.52 -15.99 -29.89
C GLN A 431 -2.88 -16.32 -28.45
N VAL A 432 -4.15 -16.09 -28.12
CA VAL A 432 -4.73 -16.56 -26.87
C VAL A 432 -5.72 -17.64 -27.25
N ASP A 433 -5.63 -18.80 -26.60
CA ASP A 433 -6.66 -19.83 -26.71
C ASP A 433 -8.05 -19.17 -26.51
N PRO A 434 -9.06 -19.44 -27.36
CA PRO A 434 -10.42 -18.93 -27.18
C PRO A 434 -11.03 -19.19 -25.79
N ALA A 435 -10.48 -20.12 -24.99
CA ALA A 435 -10.83 -20.28 -23.58
C ALA A 435 -10.33 -19.14 -22.64
N GLY A 436 -9.50 -18.22 -23.13
CA GLY A 436 -9.17 -16.96 -22.46
C GLY A 436 -8.22 -17.06 -21.26
N GLU A 437 -7.50 -18.17 -21.08
CA GLU A 437 -6.44 -18.29 -20.07
C GLU A 437 -5.06 -18.18 -20.72
N ALA A 438 -4.42 -17.02 -20.63
CA ALA A 438 -3.02 -16.90 -21.05
C ALA A 438 -2.13 -17.72 -20.10
N THR A 439 -1.62 -18.83 -20.62
CA THR A 439 -0.39 -19.54 -20.25
C THR A 439 -0.18 -19.78 -18.75
N GLY A 440 -0.60 -20.96 -18.26
CA GLY A 440 0.05 -21.58 -17.10
C GLY A 440 -0.79 -22.47 -16.17
N GLY A 441 -2.10 -22.59 -16.36
CA GLY A 441 -2.92 -23.52 -15.58
C GLY A 441 -3.79 -24.36 -16.48
N VAL A 442 -3.59 -25.67 -16.49
CA VAL A 442 -4.66 -26.60 -16.86
C VAL A 442 -5.85 -26.28 -15.94
N SER A 443 -7.05 -26.09 -16.48
CA SER A 443 -8.26 -25.95 -15.66
C SER A 443 -8.30 -27.13 -14.69
N ILE A 444 -8.16 -26.85 -13.40
CA ILE A 444 -8.08 -27.89 -12.37
C ILE A 444 -9.34 -28.76 -12.47
N THR A 445 -9.14 -30.06 -12.64
CA THR A 445 -10.23 -31.03 -12.82
C THR A 445 -11.06 -31.14 -11.54
N ASP A 446 -12.32 -31.58 -11.66
CA ASP A 446 -13.17 -31.80 -10.48
C ASP A 446 -12.54 -32.81 -9.53
N ARG A 447 -11.93 -33.87 -10.07
CA ARG A 447 -11.21 -34.86 -9.26
C ARG A 447 -10.08 -34.23 -8.47
N ALA A 448 -9.26 -33.40 -9.11
CA ALA A 448 -8.19 -32.66 -8.43
C ALA A 448 -8.75 -31.74 -7.33
N LEU A 449 -9.84 -31.01 -7.60
CA LEU A 449 -10.48 -30.14 -6.60
C LEU A 449 -10.98 -30.93 -5.39
N VAL A 450 -11.64 -32.07 -5.61
CA VAL A 450 -12.07 -32.96 -4.52
C VAL A 450 -10.88 -33.43 -3.70
N ALA A 451 -9.80 -33.88 -4.34
CA ALA A 451 -8.60 -34.34 -3.65
C ALA A 451 -7.93 -33.22 -2.84
N ILE A 452 -7.89 -31.98 -3.38
CA ILE A 452 -7.38 -30.81 -2.66
C ILE A 452 -8.24 -30.50 -1.42
N GLN A 453 -9.58 -30.54 -1.54
CA GLN A 453 -10.45 -30.28 -0.39
C GLN A 453 -10.33 -31.37 0.68
N GLN A 454 -10.21 -32.64 0.29
CA GLN A 454 -9.89 -33.73 1.22
C GLN A 454 -8.54 -33.52 1.90
N GLY A 455 -7.53 -33.07 1.14
CA GLY A 455 -6.23 -32.68 1.67
C GLY A 455 -6.33 -31.59 2.73
N PHE A 456 -7.11 -30.53 2.48
CA PHE A 456 -7.33 -29.47 3.47
C PHE A 456 -8.13 -29.93 4.70
N ALA A 457 -9.04 -30.89 4.55
CA ALA A 457 -9.77 -31.47 5.68
C ALA A 457 -8.85 -32.29 6.59
N ALA A 458 -7.85 -32.97 6.01
CA ALA A 458 -6.84 -33.72 6.74
C ALA A 458 -5.74 -32.83 7.34
N ASP A 459 -5.25 -31.85 6.59
CA ASP A 459 -4.27 -30.86 7.02
C ASP A 459 -4.67 -29.44 6.56
N PRO A 460 -5.11 -28.57 7.49
CA PRO A 460 -5.43 -27.17 7.20
C PRO A 460 -4.25 -26.34 6.65
N LYS A 461 -3.01 -26.84 6.75
CA LYS A 461 -1.77 -26.17 6.31
C LYS A 461 -1.17 -26.76 5.03
N LEU A 462 -1.94 -27.53 4.26
CA LEU A 462 -1.52 -28.12 2.98
C LEU A 462 -0.69 -27.14 2.14
N SER A 463 0.55 -27.54 1.84
CA SER A 463 1.54 -26.72 1.17
C SER A 463 1.26 -26.55 -0.32
N ARG A 464 1.93 -25.58 -0.94
CA ARG A 464 1.78 -25.35 -2.39
C ARG A 464 2.25 -26.54 -3.23
N GLU A 465 3.36 -27.17 -2.84
CA GLU A 465 3.92 -28.34 -3.53
C GLU A 465 3.01 -29.56 -3.43
N GLU A 466 2.30 -29.74 -2.31
CA GLU A 466 1.29 -30.79 -2.17
C GLU A 466 0.09 -30.54 -3.07
N ILE A 467 -0.42 -29.31 -3.12
CA ILE A 467 -1.51 -28.93 -4.02
C ILE A 467 -1.10 -29.18 -5.48
N ASP A 468 0.09 -28.75 -5.88
CA ASP A 468 0.56 -28.94 -7.26
C ASP A 468 0.73 -30.43 -7.62
N ARG A 469 1.15 -31.28 -6.66
CA ARG A 469 1.17 -32.75 -6.83
C ARG A 469 -0.23 -33.34 -7.01
N LEU A 470 -1.22 -32.90 -6.22
CA LEU A 470 -2.61 -33.36 -6.35
C LEU A 470 -3.24 -32.94 -7.68
N ILE A 471 -2.92 -31.74 -8.17
CA ILE A 471 -3.34 -31.29 -9.51
C ILE A 471 -2.73 -32.20 -10.57
N ALA A 472 -1.41 -32.45 -10.49
CA ALA A 472 -0.72 -33.29 -11.46
C ALA A 472 -1.22 -34.74 -11.46
N SER A 473 -1.53 -35.33 -10.30
CA SER A 473 -2.01 -36.71 -10.20
C SER A 473 -3.41 -36.93 -10.78
N HIS A 474 -4.17 -35.86 -10.99
CA HIS A 474 -5.54 -35.89 -11.49
C HIS A 474 -5.74 -35.04 -12.75
N ALA A 475 -4.67 -34.67 -13.45
CA ALA A 475 -4.71 -33.78 -14.61
C ALA A 475 -5.54 -34.34 -15.78
N GLU A 476 -5.50 -35.65 -15.99
CA GLU A 476 -6.18 -36.35 -17.09
C GLU A 476 -7.60 -36.84 -16.72
N ASP A 477 -8.02 -36.72 -15.45
CA ASP A 477 -9.37 -37.15 -15.02
C ASP A 477 -10.37 -36.00 -15.23
N HIS A 478 -10.97 -35.97 -16.41
CA HIS A 478 -11.97 -34.96 -16.78
C HIS A 478 -13.42 -35.32 -16.38
N SER A 479 -13.61 -36.25 -15.43
CA SER A 479 -14.95 -36.58 -14.92
C SER A 479 -15.63 -35.34 -14.35
N ASP A 480 -16.85 -35.04 -14.81
CA ASP A 480 -17.68 -33.98 -14.24
C ASP A 480 -18.36 -34.48 -12.95
N LEU A 481 -17.87 -34.00 -11.81
CA LEU A 481 -18.42 -34.33 -10.49
C LEU A 481 -19.38 -33.24 -9.99
N GLY A 482 -19.67 -32.22 -10.82
CA GLY A 482 -20.48 -31.08 -10.45
C GLY A 482 -19.90 -30.28 -9.27
N PHE A 483 -18.58 -30.30 -9.04
CA PHE A 483 -17.95 -29.80 -7.82
C PHE A 483 -18.39 -28.38 -7.44
N ALA A 484 -18.47 -27.49 -8.44
CA ALA A 484 -18.91 -26.10 -8.27
C ALA A 484 -20.20 -25.80 -9.05
N ARG A 485 -21.00 -26.82 -9.37
CA ARG A 485 -22.28 -26.64 -10.02
C ARG A 485 -23.28 -26.11 -8.99
N LEU A 486 -23.80 -24.92 -9.24
CA LEU A 486 -24.85 -24.36 -8.37
C LEU A 486 -26.10 -25.26 -8.43
N PRO A 487 -26.84 -25.39 -7.31
CA PRO A 487 -28.17 -26.01 -7.34
C PRO A 487 -29.04 -25.38 -8.42
N GLU A 488 -29.77 -26.18 -9.18
CA GLU A 488 -30.51 -25.74 -10.38
C GLU A 488 -31.47 -24.58 -10.08
N ALA A 489 -32.23 -24.66 -8.98
CA ALA A 489 -33.12 -23.59 -8.54
C ALA A 489 -32.39 -22.28 -8.25
N ALA A 490 -31.18 -22.33 -7.70
CA ALA A 490 -30.37 -21.13 -7.46
C ALA A 490 -29.75 -20.60 -8.76
N ALA A 491 -29.26 -21.48 -9.64
CA ALA A 491 -28.73 -21.09 -10.94
C ALA A 491 -29.80 -20.36 -11.78
N HIS A 492 -31.04 -20.86 -11.80
CA HIS A 492 -32.16 -20.17 -12.46
C HIS A 492 -32.41 -18.77 -11.89
N ARG A 493 -32.53 -18.63 -10.55
CA ARG A 493 -32.69 -17.30 -9.92
C ARG A 493 -31.59 -16.32 -10.29
N TRP A 494 -30.33 -16.79 -10.34
CA TRP A 494 -29.18 -15.97 -10.68
C TRP A 494 -29.14 -15.56 -12.16
N ARG A 495 -29.62 -16.42 -13.06
CA ARG A 495 -29.83 -16.06 -14.48
C ARG A 495 -30.93 -15.03 -14.64
N ASP A 496 -32.08 -15.23 -13.98
CA ASP A 496 -33.20 -14.29 -14.06
C ASP A 496 -32.80 -12.91 -13.54
N ARG A 497 -32.09 -12.86 -12.40
CA ARG A 497 -31.53 -11.61 -11.88
C ARG A 497 -30.55 -10.98 -12.86
N TYR A 498 -29.65 -11.75 -13.47
CA TYR A 498 -28.70 -11.23 -14.44
C TYR A 498 -29.41 -10.64 -15.67
N MET A 499 -30.47 -11.27 -16.17
CA MET A 499 -31.26 -10.74 -17.27
C MET A 499 -31.93 -9.41 -16.90
N ALA A 500 -32.51 -9.32 -15.70
CA ALA A 500 -33.07 -8.06 -15.20
C ALA A 500 -32.00 -6.97 -15.04
N ASP A 501 -30.79 -7.33 -14.59
CA ASP A 501 -29.66 -6.42 -14.49
C ASP A 501 -29.20 -5.93 -15.87
N LEU A 502 -29.17 -6.79 -16.90
CA LEU A 502 -28.87 -6.39 -18.28
C LEU A 502 -29.90 -5.39 -18.82
N ASP A 503 -31.18 -5.63 -18.58
CA ASP A 503 -32.24 -4.71 -18.98
C ASP A 503 -32.08 -3.36 -18.29
N ARG A 504 -31.75 -3.34 -17.00
CA ARG A 504 -31.43 -2.11 -16.27
C ARG A 504 -30.20 -1.41 -16.86
N ILE A 505 -29.10 -2.13 -17.08
CA ILE A 505 -27.84 -1.57 -17.61
C ILE A 505 -28.06 -0.97 -18.99
N ALA A 506 -28.87 -1.59 -19.85
CA ALA A 506 -29.19 -1.07 -21.18
C ALA A 506 -29.91 0.30 -21.14
N THR A 507 -30.54 0.65 -20.01
CA THR A 507 -31.23 1.94 -19.81
C THR A 507 -30.40 2.96 -19.01
N MET A 508 -29.23 2.58 -18.49
CA MET A 508 -28.39 3.49 -17.73
C MET A 508 -27.80 4.58 -18.64
N PRO A 509 -27.82 5.86 -18.22
CA PRO A 509 -27.27 6.95 -19.02
C PRO A 509 -25.76 6.77 -19.23
N ASP A 510 -25.26 7.17 -20.38
CA ASP A 510 -23.82 7.21 -20.72
C ASP A 510 -23.06 5.87 -20.59
N ILE A 511 -23.78 4.74 -20.64
CA ILE A 511 -23.21 3.39 -20.71
C ILE A 511 -23.55 2.74 -22.05
N ALA A 512 -22.53 2.25 -22.74
CA ALA A 512 -22.69 1.43 -23.94
C ALA A 512 -22.55 -0.06 -23.58
N LEU A 513 -23.66 -0.80 -23.60
CA LEU A 513 -23.68 -2.25 -23.39
C LEU A 513 -23.44 -3.01 -24.70
N VAL A 514 -22.50 -3.95 -24.69
CA VAL A 514 -22.22 -4.90 -25.79
C VAL A 514 -22.61 -6.30 -25.33
N ARG A 515 -23.49 -6.95 -26.08
CA ARG A 515 -24.05 -8.27 -25.75
C ARG A 515 -23.44 -9.36 -26.65
N CYS A 516 -23.48 -10.61 -26.16
CA CYS A 516 -23.11 -11.81 -26.93
C CYS A 516 -24.12 -12.12 -28.04
#